data_AF-A0A098E9T5-F1
#
_entry.id   AF-A0A098E9T5-F1
#
_cell.length_a   1.000
_cell.length_b   1.000
_cell.length_c   1.000
_cell.angle_alpha   90.00
_cell.angle_beta   90.00
_cell.angle_gamma   90.00
#
_symmetry.space_group_name_H-M   'P 1'
#
loop_
_entity.id
_entity.type
_entity.pdbx_description
1 polymer ?
#
loop_
_entity_poly.entity_id
_entity_poly.type
_entity_poly.pdbx_seq_one_letter_code
_entity_poly.pdbx_strand_id
1 'polypeptide(L)'
;MENTIKNLAVAFTGESQARNRYAMYSKIARKEGFEQIAEIFLITAENEKEHASWLFKLINELKKKSDENLDVVKVEADVPTTLGNTIENLKAAIAGENFEHTKMYLEFADIAEKEGFSEIAKRIRAIAIAEKHHEERFKVSSQ
;
A
#
# COMPACT_ATOMS: atom_id res chain seq x y z
N MET A 1 -11.08 16.74 -8.04
CA MET A 1 -11.33 15.30 -8.27
C MET A 1 -10.19 14.68 -9.04
N GLU A 2 -9.71 15.36 -10.08
CA GLU A 2 -8.68 14.86 -10.99
C GLU A 2 -7.46 14.27 -10.26
N ASN A 3 -6.94 14.94 -9.22
CA ASN A 3 -5.76 14.47 -8.52
C ASN A 3 -6.08 13.36 -7.52
N THR A 4 -7.20 13.46 -6.79
CA THR A 4 -7.60 12.42 -5.84
C THR A 4 -7.78 11.07 -6.52
N ILE A 5 -8.46 11.02 -7.67
CA ILE A 5 -8.69 9.74 -8.36
C ILE A 5 -7.40 9.13 -8.91
N LYS A 6 -6.47 9.95 -9.42
CA LYS A 6 -5.14 9.50 -9.85
C LYS A 6 -4.34 8.96 -8.67
N ASN A 7 -4.33 9.66 -7.55
CA ASN A 7 -3.64 9.23 -6.32
C ASN A 7 -4.19 7.91 -5.78
N LEU A 8 -5.52 7.74 -5.75
CA LEU A 8 -6.14 6.47 -5.36
C LEU A 8 -5.74 5.32 -6.30
N ALA A 9 -5.65 5.60 -7.61
CA ALA A 9 -5.19 4.60 -8.59
C ALA A 9 -3.70 4.25 -8.42
N VAL A 10 -2.84 5.25 -8.17
CA VAL A 10 -1.42 5.03 -7.82
C VAL A 10 -1.29 4.16 -6.57
N ALA A 11 -2.01 4.50 -5.50
CA ALA A 11 -2.00 3.72 -4.26
C ALA A 11 -2.50 2.29 -4.50
N PHE A 12 -3.61 2.10 -5.23
CA PHE A 12 -4.11 0.78 -5.58
C PHE A 12 -3.08 -0.06 -6.34
N THR A 13 -2.35 0.56 -7.27
CA THR A 13 -1.26 -0.09 -7.99
C THR A 13 -0.11 -0.46 -7.04
N GLY A 14 0.31 0.45 -6.16
CA GLY A 14 1.35 0.21 -5.15
C GLY A 14 1.00 -0.97 -4.23
N GLU A 15 -0.18 -0.94 -3.63
CA GLU A 15 -0.70 -1.97 -2.73
C GLU A 15 -0.83 -3.34 -3.39
N SER A 16 -1.27 -3.34 -4.66
CA SER A 16 -1.34 -4.58 -5.46
C SER A 16 0.04 -5.19 -5.69
N GLN A 17 1.07 -4.35 -5.87
CA GLN A 17 2.45 -4.83 -5.98
C GLN A 17 3.00 -5.26 -4.62
N ALA A 18 2.77 -4.49 -3.55
CA ALA A 18 3.22 -4.78 -2.18
C ALA A 18 2.70 -6.13 -1.70
N ARG A 19 1.39 -6.39 -1.84
CA ARG A 19 0.78 -7.70 -1.61
C ARG A 19 1.56 -8.85 -2.25
N ASN A 20 1.86 -8.71 -3.55
CA ASN A 20 2.54 -9.76 -4.29
C ASN A 20 3.99 -9.94 -3.83
N ARG A 21 4.73 -8.85 -3.59
CA ARG A 21 6.09 -8.91 -3.06
C ARG A 21 6.12 -9.59 -1.69
N TYR A 22 5.25 -9.20 -0.77
CA TYR A 22 5.19 -9.78 0.57
C TYR A 22 4.81 -11.25 0.55
N ALA A 23 3.89 -11.67 -0.32
CA ALA A 23 3.60 -13.09 -0.53
C ALA A 23 4.83 -13.88 -1.07
N MET A 24 5.65 -13.28 -1.93
CA MET A 24 6.92 -13.88 -2.39
C MET A 24 7.96 -13.92 -1.26
N TYR A 25 8.10 -12.85 -0.50
CA TYR A 25 9.02 -12.76 0.64
C TYR A 25 8.66 -13.77 1.73
N SER A 26 7.37 -13.99 1.98
CA SER A 26 6.88 -15.05 2.87
C SER A 26 7.39 -16.44 2.47
N LYS A 27 7.31 -16.77 1.17
CA LYS A 27 7.82 -18.07 0.66
C LYS A 27 9.33 -18.21 0.82
N ILE A 28 10.08 -17.12 0.61
CA ILE A 28 11.54 -17.09 0.80
C ILE A 28 11.88 -17.29 2.27
N ALA A 29 11.24 -16.54 3.17
CA ALA A 29 11.45 -16.65 4.61
C ALA A 29 11.17 -18.07 5.11
N ARG A 30 10.09 -18.69 4.65
CA ARG A 30 9.79 -20.10 4.96
C ARG A 30 10.87 -21.05 4.48
N LYS A 31 11.35 -20.89 3.24
CA LYS A 31 12.42 -21.72 2.67
C LYS A 31 13.73 -21.59 3.44
N GLU A 32 14.00 -20.41 4.00
CA GLU A 32 15.18 -20.14 4.82
C GLU A 32 15.01 -20.56 6.30
N GLY A 33 13.83 -21.08 6.68
CA GLY A 33 13.55 -21.58 8.02
C GLY A 33 12.97 -20.54 8.99
N PHE A 34 12.65 -19.33 8.51
CA PHE A 34 12.08 -18.24 9.31
C PHE A 34 10.54 -18.27 9.29
N GLU A 35 9.92 -19.28 9.89
CA GLU A 35 8.46 -19.47 9.85
C GLU A 35 7.66 -18.29 10.42
N GLN A 36 8.13 -17.68 11.51
CA GLN A 36 7.46 -16.52 12.10
C GLN A 36 7.50 -15.30 11.17
N ILE A 37 8.64 -15.07 10.51
CA ILE A 37 8.81 -13.96 9.55
C ILE A 37 7.97 -14.23 8.31
N ALA A 38 7.90 -15.49 7.86
CA ALA A 38 7.05 -15.89 6.75
C ALA A 38 5.58 -15.58 7.02
N GLU A 39 5.09 -15.86 8.24
CA GLU A 39 3.72 -15.55 8.63
C GLU A 39 3.47 -14.04 8.71
N ILE A 40 4.43 -13.28 9.23
CA ILE A 40 4.35 -11.81 9.28
C ILE A 40 4.22 -11.22 7.88
N PHE A 41 5.05 -11.66 6.92
CA PHE A 41 4.92 -11.25 5.52
C PHE A 41 3.56 -11.64 4.94
N LEU A 42 3.05 -12.84 5.24
CA LEU A 42 1.78 -13.31 4.69
C LEU A 42 0.58 -12.51 5.23
N ILE A 43 0.53 -12.25 6.54
CA ILE A 43 -0.53 -11.44 7.15
C ILE A 43 -0.48 -10.02 6.59
N THR A 44 0.72 -9.44 6.43
CA THR A 44 0.89 -8.10 5.87
C THR A 44 0.44 -8.07 4.40
N ALA A 45 0.77 -9.09 3.60
CA ALA A 45 0.24 -9.23 2.24
C ALA A 45 -1.30 -9.25 2.18
N GLU A 46 -1.96 -9.89 3.15
CA GLU A 46 -3.41 -9.88 3.26
C GLU A 46 -3.96 -8.52 3.73
N ASN A 47 -3.21 -7.77 4.53
CA ASN A 47 -3.54 -6.39 4.88
C ASN A 47 -3.49 -5.47 3.64
N GLU A 48 -2.45 -5.57 2.80
CA GLU A 48 -2.35 -4.80 1.55
C GLU A 48 -3.45 -5.14 0.55
N LYS A 49 -3.91 -6.40 0.55
CA LYS A 49 -5.09 -6.78 -0.24
C LYS A 49 -6.34 -6.00 0.20
N GLU A 50 -6.53 -5.83 1.51
CA GLU A 50 -7.67 -5.07 2.04
C GLU A 50 -7.50 -3.56 1.81
N HIS A 51 -6.29 -3.02 1.90
CA HIS A 51 -5.99 -1.63 1.50
C HIS A 51 -6.35 -1.39 0.03
N ALA A 52 -5.85 -2.23 -0.87
CA ALA A 52 -6.19 -2.18 -2.30
C ALA A 52 -7.70 -2.28 -2.54
N SER A 53 -8.40 -3.18 -1.83
CA SER A 53 -9.86 -3.33 -1.91
C SER A 53 -10.59 -2.04 -1.51
N TRP A 54 -10.16 -1.38 -0.43
CA TRP A 54 -10.74 -0.11 0.00
C TRP A 54 -10.45 1.02 -0.97
N LEU A 55 -9.20 1.17 -1.44
CA LEU A 55 -8.84 2.16 -2.44
C LEU A 55 -9.68 2.01 -3.72
N PHE A 56 -9.87 0.78 -4.18
CA PHE A 56 -10.68 0.52 -5.37
C PHE A 56 -12.17 0.85 -5.14
N LYS A 57 -12.71 0.62 -3.95
CA LYS A 57 -14.07 1.07 -3.58
C LYS A 57 -14.18 2.60 -3.65
N LEU A 58 -13.20 3.34 -3.13
CA LEU A 58 -13.18 4.81 -3.17
C LEU A 58 -13.11 5.34 -4.61
N ILE A 59 -12.32 4.71 -5.49
CA ILE A 59 -12.30 5.04 -6.94
C ILE A 59 -13.70 4.89 -7.53
N ASN A 60 -14.38 3.78 -7.23
CA ASN A 60 -15.73 3.53 -7.74
C ASN A 60 -16.78 4.49 -7.16
N GLU A 61 -16.63 4.93 -5.91
CA GLU A 61 -17.48 5.95 -5.32
C GLU A 61 -17.30 7.31 -6.01
N LEU A 62 -16.07 7.71 -6.32
CA LEU A 62 -15.79 8.92 -7.09
C LEU A 62 -16.36 8.82 -8.51
N LYS A 63 -16.16 7.68 -9.18
CA LYS A 63 -16.72 7.42 -10.50
C LYS A 63 -18.22 7.60 -10.56
N LYS A 64 -18.96 7.14 -9.55
CA LYS A 64 -20.43 7.31 -9.47
C LYS A 64 -20.89 8.75 -9.29
N LYS A 65 -20.01 9.63 -8.79
CA LYS A 65 -20.28 11.05 -8.52
C LYS A 65 -19.78 11.97 -9.63
N SER A 66 -19.24 11.40 -10.71
CA SER A 66 -18.66 12.13 -11.83
C SER A 66 -19.41 11.84 -13.11
N ASP A 67 -19.54 12.85 -13.97
CA ASP A 67 -20.02 12.70 -15.35
C ASP A 67 -18.89 12.34 -16.33
N GLU A 68 -17.63 12.27 -15.85
CA GLU A 68 -16.47 11.91 -16.66
C GLU A 68 -16.39 10.39 -16.91
N ASN A 69 -15.89 9.99 -18.09
CA ASN A 69 -15.56 8.60 -18.36
C ASN A 69 -14.29 8.19 -17.61
N LEU A 70 -14.49 7.47 -16.50
CA LEU A 70 -13.44 6.94 -15.63
C LEU A 70 -13.35 5.40 -15.71
N ASP A 71 -13.58 4.82 -16.88
CA ASP A 71 -13.38 3.38 -17.11
C ASP A 71 -11.91 2.97 -16.98
N VAL A 72 -10.99 3.88 -17.32
CA VAL A 72 -9.55 3.68 -17.18
C VAL A 72 -8.91 4.95 -16.62
N VAL A 73 -8.23 4.82 -15.48
CA VAL A 73 -7.38 5.88 -14.91
C VAL A 73 -5.93 5.52 -15.25
N LYS A 74 -5.28 6.34 -16.07
CA LYS A 74 -3.87 6.15 -16.44
C LYS A 74 -2.98 6.76 -15.37
N VAL A 75 -2.08 5.95 -14.82
CA VAL A 75 -1.09 6.36 -13.83
C VAL A 75 0.27 5.79 -14.20
N GLU A 76 1.33 6.51 -13.84
CA GLU A 76 2.69 5.99 -13.82
C GLU A 76 2.96 5.41 -12.43
N ALA A 77 3.66 4.28 -12.38
CA ALA A 77 3.99 3.61 -11.13
C ALA A 77 5.38 3.01 -11.21
N ASP A 78 6.21 3.30 -10.22
CA ASP A 78 7.47 2.61 -10.02
C ASP A 78 7.20 1.17 -9.55
N VAL A 79 8.07 0.25 -9.97
CA VAL A 79 7.97 -1.16 -9.59
C VAL A 79 9.22 -1.55 -8.80
N PRO A 80 9.14 -1.67 -7.46
CA PRO A 80 10.25 -2.19 -6.66
C PRO A 80 10.59 -3.63 -7.09
N THR A 81 11.87 -3.88 -7.39
CA THR A 81 12.34 -5.16 -7.94
C THR A 81 13.10 -6.04 -6.95
N THR A 82 13.21 -5.64 -5.68
CA THR A 82 13.94 -6.41 -4.68
C THR A 82 13.31 -7.79 -4.49
N LEU A 83 14.14 -8.84 -4.60
CA LEU A 83 13.78 -10.22 -4.29
C LEU A 83 15.06 -10.96 -3.86
N GLY A 84 15.46 -10.73 -2.62
CA GLY A 84 16.70 -11.25 -2.03
C GLY A 84 16.45 -12.29 -0.96
N ASN A 85 17.39 -12.43 -0.01
CA ASN A 85 17.19 -13.22 1.20
C ASN A 85 16.22 -12.52 2.18
N THR A 86 15.83 -13.20 3.26
CA THR A 86 14.86 -12.67 4.23
C THR A 86 15.25 -11.30 4.80
N ILE A 87 16.53 -11.07 5.10
CA ILE A 87 17.01 -9.80 5.67
C ILE A 87 16.91 -8.67 4.64
N GLU A 88 17.28 -8.92 3.39
CA GLU A 88 17.18 -7.95 2.30
C GLU A 88 15.71 -7.59 2.01
N ASN A 89 14.84 -8.59 2.03
CA ASN A 89 13.40 -8.42 1.83
C ASN A 89 12.75 -7.63 2.98
N LEU A 90 13.14 -7.87 4.23
CA LEU A 90 12.69 -7.09 5.38
C LEU A 90 13.11 -5.63 5.26
N LYS A 91 14.37 -5.35 4.87
CA LYS A 91 14.85 -3.98 4.65
C LYS A 91 14.06 -3.27 3.55
N ALA A 92 13.76 -3.97 2.46
CA ALA A 92 12.95 -3.43 1.37
C ALA A 92 11.51 -3.15 1.81
N ALA A 93 10.88 -4.06 2.57
CA ALA A 93 9.55 -3.86 3.12
C ALA A 93 9.50 -2.65 4.07
N ILE A 94 10.45 -2.55 5.03
CA ILE A 94 10.56 -1.40 5.95
C ILE A 94 10.67 -0.08 5.19
N ALA A 95 11.51 -0.03 4.14
CA ALA A 95 11.68 1.18 3.35
C ALA A 95 10.40 1.56 2.58
N GLY A 96 9.69 0.56 2.03
CA GLY A 96 8.39 0.75 1.36
C GLY A 96 7.35 1.30 2.32
N GLU A 97 7.07 0.59 3.41
CA GLU A 97 6.10 1.00 4.43
C GLU A 97 6.39 2.41 4.96
N ASN A 98 7.66 2.71 5.25
CA ASN A 98 8.09 4.02 5.71
C ASN A 98 7.70 5.13 4.73
N PHE A 99 8.00 4.94 3.44
CA PHE A 99 7.68 5.91 2.41
C PHE A 99 6.17 6.11 2.30
N GLU A 100 5.40 5.03 2.36
CA GLU A 100 3.95 5.07 2.25
C GLU A 100 3.31 5.86 3.38
N HIS A 101 3.65 5.55 4.64
CA HIS A 101 3.00 6.17 5.79
C HIS A 101 3.53 7.57 6.14
N THR A 102 4.78 7.91 5.79
CA THR A 102 5.37 9.23 6.11
C THR A 102 5.21 10.26 5.01
N LYS A 103 5.00 9.83 3.77
CA LYS A 103 4.93 10.72 2.60
C LYS A 103 3.68 10.46 1.77
N MET A 104 3.64 9.33 1.07
CA MET A 104 2.67 9.09 0.00
C MET A 104 1.22 9.26 0.48
N TYR A 105 0.83 8.55 1.54
CA TYR A 105 -0.55 8.61 2.01
C TYR A 105 -0.92 9.94 2.67
N LEU A 106 0.02 10.63 3.31
CA LEU A 106 -0.24 11.95 3.86
C LEU A 106 -0.48 12.98 2.76
N GLU A 107 0.37 12.99 1.73
CA GLU A 107 0.21 13.85 0.56
C GLU A 107 -1.10 13.57 -0.18
N PHE A 108 -1.46 12.29 -0.36
CA PHE A 108 -2.70 11.90 -1.01
C PHE A 108 -3.94 12.33 -0.22
N ALA A 109 -3.92 12.16 1.11
CA ALA A 109 -4.99 12.61 1.98
C ALA A 109 -5.16 14.13 1.95
N ASP A 110 -4.06 14.88 1.93
CA ASP A 110 -4.11 16.34 1.89
C ASP A 110 -4.65 16.86 0.55
N ILE A 111 -4.34 16.19 -0.55
CA ILE A 111 -4.94 16.47 -1.86
C ILE A 111 -6.44 16.17 -1.83
N ALA A 112 -6.85 15.02 -1.29
CA ALA A 112 -8.27 14.66 -1.15
C ALA A 112 -9.04 15.71 -0.31
N GLU A 113 -8.44 16.19 0.78
CA GLU A 113 -9.00 17.26 1.61
C GLU A 113 -9.16 18.58 0.83
N LYS A 114 -8.11 19.00 0.12
CA LYS A 114 -8.12 20.23 -0.71
C LYS A 114 -9.17 20.19 -1.82
N GLU A 115 -9.45 19.01 -2.36
CA GLU A 115 -10.49 18.80 -3.37
C GLU A 115 -11.90 18.58 -2.76
N GLY A 116 -12.05 18.67 -1.44
CA GLY A 116 -13.35 18.60 -0.74
C GLY A 116 -13.81 17.18 -0.41
N PHE A 117 -12.93 16.17 -0.49
CA PHE A 117 -13.24 14.77 -0.20
C PHE A 117 -12.76 14.35 1.21
N SER A 118 -13.25 15.03 2.25
CA SER A 118 -12.81 14.82 3.64
C SER A 118 -12.95 13.37 4.12
N GLU A 119 -14.01 12.64 3.73
CA GLU A 119 -14.17 11.23 4.11
C GLU A 119 -13.16 10.31 3.42
N ILE A 120 -12.79 10.60 2.16
CA ILE A 120 -11.72 9.89 1.45
C ILE A 120 -10.38 10.18 2.14
N ALA A 121 -10.11 11.45 2.46
CA ALA A 121 -8.90 11.86 3.16
C ALA A 121 -8.74 11.15 4.52
N LYS A 122 -9.82 11.05 5.31
CA LYS A 122 -9.83 10.30 6.57
C LYS A 122 -9.50 8.83 6.36
N ARG A 123 -10.08 8.20 5.33
CA ARG A 123 -9.82 6.79 5.02
C ARG A 123 -8.37 6.56 4.61
N ILE A 124 -7.81 7.43 3.79
CA ILE A 124 -6.40 7.38 3.38
C ILE A 124 -5.47 7.54 4.60
N ARG A 125 -5.76 8.46 5.52
CA ARG A 125 -4.97 8.61 6.77
C ARG A 125 -5.06 7.38 7.66
N ALA A 126 -6.19 6.68 7.67
CA ALA A 126 -6.32 5.42 8.42
C ALA A 126 -5.46 4.30 7.84
N ILE A 127 -5.32 4.23 6.51
CA ILE A 127 -4.39 3.31 5.83
C ILE A 127 -2.95 3.63 6.22
N ALA A 128 -2.54 4.90 6.20
CA ALA A 128 -1.22 5.32 6.67
C ALA A 128 -0.88 4.86 8.10
N ILE A 129 -1.87 4.79 9.00
CA ILE A 129 -1.65 4.28 10.37
C ILE A 129 -1.37 2.76 10.34
N ALA A 130 -2.03 2.00 9.47
CA ALA A 130 -1.78 0.57 9.31
C ALA A 130 -0.35 0.32 8.77
N GLU A 131 0.08 1.03 7.73
CA GLU A 131 1.44 0.95 7.16
C GLU A 131 2.52 1.24 8.20
N LYS A 132 2.28 2.20 9.09
CA LYS A 132 3.21 2.45 10.21
C LYS A 132 3.37 1.21 11.10
N HIS A 133 2.28 0.50 11.39
CA HIS A 133 2.35 -0.75 12.17
C HIS A 133 3.01 -1.89 11.40
N HIS A 134 2.89 -1.91 10.07
CA HIS A 134 3.63 -2.85 9.22
C HIS A 134 5.13 -2.60 9.34
N GLU A 135 5.57 -1.34 9.19
CA GLU A 135 6.97 -0.92 9.36
C GLU A 135 7.53 -1.35 10.72
N GLU A 136 6.82 -1.03 11.81
CA GLU A 136 7.20 -1.39 13.18
C GLU A 136 7.39 -2.90 13.35
N ARG A 137 6.44 -3.70 12.82
CA ARG A 137 6.47 -5.16 12.89
C ARG A 137 7.63 -5.75 12.09
N PHE A 138 7.94 -5.21 10.91
CA PHE A 138 9.10 -5.64 10.13
C PHE A 138 10.42 -5.26 10.81
N LYS A 139 10.52 -4.07 11.41
CA LYS A 139 11.71 -3.65 12.18
C LYS A 139 12.00 -4.58 13.34
N VAL A 140 10.99 -4.97 14.12
CA VAL A 140 11.15 -5.92 15.22
C VAL A 140 11.61 -7.29 14.72
N SER A 141 11.12 -7.72 13.56
CA SER A 141 11.47 -9.00 12.93
C SER A 141 12.86 -9.02 12.28
N SER A 142 13.53 -7.87 12.21
CA SER A 142 14.84 -7.70 11.55
C SER A 142 16.03 -7.63 12.51
N GLN A 143 15.77 -7.73 13.81
CA GLN A 143 16.77 -7.77 14.89
C GLN A 143 17.15 -9.21 15.25
#